data_AF-A0A956PK75-F1
#
_entry.id   AF-A0A956PK75-F1
#
_cell.length_a   1.000
_cell.length_b   1.000
_cell.length_c   1.000
_cell.angle_alpha   90.00
_cell.angle_beta   90.00
_cell.angle_gamma   90.00
#
_symmetry.space_group_name_H-M   'P 1'
#
loop_
_entity.id
_entity.type
_entity.pdbx_description
1 polymer ?
#
loop_
_entity_poly.entity_id
_entity_poly.type
_entity_poly.pdbx_seq_one_letter_code
_entity_poly.pdbx_strand_id
1 'polypeptide(L)'
;MKRISCFVGVTRRHFITGLSGLLLWAGCSRPSAGPSGSEGETSTPDLAASKSNSSSKPVPSWNGEGDLREYYLHGKYTQEELDAVANGIKEVFGDREASQQRQMVAEILSFHHVIFHPTDYHDLRKNHAQIRKHRPLLEKMCERHGVPVLPVLAITSWENSGGSTKVSWADAAGLGQMTWGAVDEAHRYAARKAQKLKEQADWEKYHGKILKDKKKLAKSEELYAAASALNVEQRHRQMAQDAGVKDERAIAECNLEDVVLFFDFLLSQFGGRVDHAIGAYHKGVLNQDDILYDYMRRRDPTVLYPQPQDRTSFLEALERLNVTYLDLWNDPRSREMLNGLRTVEGERTTRANAHLALGDESDIYPWKVLGSLSALLAGEEYLDRVVERYSVPQLAGEVRGLPAFKGEDGRKEGANRGFLVEFSDKYWDGETKDKRQSWVRPELAGYLFHLRDRMGRLIGNGSWKIPIVALGKADDKSSGWEQELHAKGVAVRLGLSGLSIGERDELKKLLQQDYLFDRIYLRSSQDEHHLVLNPRFGHEFMKLYQNKIGVKRAGD
;
A
#
# COMPACT_ATOMS: atom_id res chain seq x y z
N MET A 1 7.64 33.26 -2.98
CA MET A 1 6.55 33.70 -3.88
C MET A 1 5.69 32.48 -4.19
N LYS A 2 4.37 32.64 -3.98
CA LYS A 2 3.22 31.74 -4.15
C LYS A 2 3.31 30.29 -3.61
N ARG A 3 2.71 30.13 -2.42
CA ARG A 3 2.33 28.89 -1.74
C ARG A 3 1.29 28.13 -2.59
N ILE A 4 1.48 26.82 -2.76
CA ILE A 4 0.48 25.89 -3.32
C ILE A 4 -0.08 25.11 -2.13
N SER A 5 -1.33 25.38 -1.78
CA SER A 5 -2.09 24.69 -0.74
C SER A 5 -2.87 23.54 -1.36
N CYS A 6 -2.72 22.32 -0.85
CA CYS A 6 -3.71 21.26 -1.04
C CYS A 6 -4.99 21.68 -0.31
N PHE A 7 -6.02 22.01 -1.08
CA PHE A 7 -7.34 22.39 -0.55
C PHE A 7 -8.10 21.13 -0.14
N VAL A 8 -8.36 20.99 1.16
CA VAL A 8 -9.47 20.20 1.70
C VAL A 8 -10.65 21.15 1.87
N GLY A 9 -11.78 20.91 1.20
CA GLY A 9 -13.06 21.55 1.54
C GLY A 9 -13.98 21.92 0.37
N VAL A 10 -15.09 21.17 0.30
CA VAL A 10 -16.45 21.53 -0.13
C VAL A 10 -16.68 22.94 -0.74
N THR A 11 -17.33 22.89 -1.92
CA THR A 11 -18.04 23.92 -2.69
C THR A 11 -17.30 24.88 -3.63
N ARG A 12 -17.79 24.83 -4.88
CA ARG A 12 -17.66 25.72 -6.05
C ARG A 12 -16.47 25.50 -7.00
N ARG A 13 -16.80 24.77 -8.08
CA ARG A 13 -16.21 24.85 -9.43
C ARG A 13 -15.86 26.30 -9.77
N HIS A 14 -14.63 26.56 -10.21
CA HIS A 14 -14.27 27.31 -11.43
C HIS A 14 -12.76 27.16 -11.71
N PHE A 15 -12.44 27.06 -13.00
CA PHE A 15 -11.14 26.81 -13.64
C PHE A 15 -9.96 27.67 -13.16
N ILE A 16 -8.73 27.12 -13.22
CA ILE A 16 -7.60 27.62 -14.03
C ILE A 16 -6.48 26.57 -14.10
N THR A 17 -5.96 26.40 -15.31
CA THR A 17 -4.88 25.53 -15.81
C THR A 17 -3.48 25.87 -15.29
N GLY A 18 -2.58 24.88 -15.15
CA GLY A 18 -1.13 25.13 -15.06
C GLY A 18 -0.23 23.94 -14.70
N LEU A 19 0.29 23.27 -15.74
CA LEU A 19 1.53 22.46 -15.88
C LEU A 19 1.96 21.41 -14.85
N SER A 20 2.10 20.19 -15.39
CA SER A 20 2.76 18.98 -14.89
C SER A 20 4.30 19.07 -14.85
N GLY A 21 4.95 18.24 -14.03
CA GLY A 21 6.09 17.45 -14.50
C GLY A 21 7.32 17.28 -13.57
N LEU A 22 7.69 16.01 -13.42
CA LEU A 22 9.02 15.43 -13.12
C LEU A 22 9.47 15.23 -11.65
N LEU A 23 9.25 13.98 -11.19
CA LEU A 23 10.13 13.24 -10.29
C LEU A 23 11.43 12.84 -11.02
N LEU A 24 12.58 13.14 -10.41
CA LEU A 24 13.89 12.61 -10.77
C LEU A 24 14.53 12.06 -9.49
N TRP A 25 14.61 10.74 -9.39
CA TRP A 25 15.46 10.04 -8.43
C TRP A 25 16.87 9.93 -9.00
N ALA A 26 17.85 10.50 -8.31
CA ALA A 26 19.26 10.30 -8.58
C ALA A 26 19.94 9.78 -7.32
N GLY A 27 20.38 8.52 -7.36
CA GLY A 27 21.24 7.93 -6.34
C GLY A 27 22.68 8.42 -6.48
N CYS A 28 23.39 8.53 -5.36
CA CYS A 28 24.85 8.63 -5.32
C CYS A 28 25.40 7.92 -4.07
N SER A 29 26.41 7.10 -4.33
CA SER A 29 27.09 6.16 -3.43
C SER A 29 27.90 6.84 -2.32
N ARG A 30 27.98 6.17 -1.15
CA ARG A 30 28.89 6.50 -0.04
C ARG A 30 30.35 6.14 -0.33
N PRO A 31 31.29 6.76 0.40
CA PRO A 31 32.46 6.09 0.96
C PRO A 31 32.36 5.93 2.49
N SER A 32 32.95 4.84 2.96
CA SER A 32 33.04 4.34 4.34
C SER A 32 33.99 5.12 5.25
N ALA A 33 33.70 5.15 6.56
CA ALA A 33 34.71 5.15 7.64
C ALA A 33 34.08 4.63 8.95
N GLY A 34 34.72 3.66 9.61
CA GLY A 34 34.60 3.42 11.07
C GLY A 34 35.80 4.06 11.80
N PRO A 35 36.09 3.76 13.09
CA PRO A 35 35.36 2.93 14.07
C PRO A 35 35.29 3.53 15.51
N SER A 36 34.79 2.71 16.45
CA SER A 36 35.16 2.59 17.90
C SER A 36 34.32 3.28 18.99
N GLY A 37 34.02 2.53 20.06
CA GLY A 37 33.90 3.08 21.43
C GLY A 37 32.75 2.61 22.34
N SER A 38 32.83 1.37 22.84
CA SER A 38 32.51 0.87 24.20
C SER A 38 31.28 1.33 25.03
N GLU A 39 30.47 0.30 25.37
CA GLU A 39 30.01 -0.15 26.71
C GLU A 39 29.19 0.75 27.65
N GLY A 40 28.11 0.13 28.18
CA GLY A 40 27.33 0.61 29.32
C GLY A 40 26.06 -0.21 29.53
N GLU A 41 26.19 -1.49 29.90
CA GLU A 41 25.10 -2.33 30.39
C GLU A 41 24.50 -1.76 31.69
N THR A 42 23.18 -1.58 31.73
CA THR A 42 22.42 -1.62 32.98
C THR A 42 21.09 -2.33 32.75
N SER A 43 20.96 -3.46 33.42
CA SER A 43 19.85 -4.39 33.43
C SER A 43 18.57 -3.79 34.01
N THR A 44 17.43 -4.17 33.45
CA THR A 44 16.10 -4.02 34.07
C THR A 44 15.23 -5.23 33.67
N PRO A 45 14.27 -5.62 34.54
CA PRO A 45 13.97 -7.03 34.78
C PRO A 45 12.88 -7.62 33.87
N ASP A 46 13.06 -8.92 33.61
CA ASP A 46 12.15 -9.84 32.94
C ASP A 46 10.74 -9.83 33.53
N LEU A 47 9.74 -9.63 32.66
CA LEU A 47 8.38 -10.11 32.88
C LEU A 47 7.83 -10.76 31.61
N ALA A 48 7.94 -12.08 31.61
CA ALA A 48 7.06 -13.08 31.01
C ALA A 48 6.75 -12.94 29.50
N ALA A 49 7.73 -13.33 28.69
CA ALA A 49 7.46 -13.94 27.40
C ALA A 49 6.52 -15.14 27.60
N SER A 50 5.28 -15.03 27.12
CA SER A 50 4.40 -16.18 26.97
C SER A 50 5.08 -17.14 25.99
N LYS A 51 5.63 -18.24 26.53
CA LYS A 51 6.10 -19.38 25.76
C LYS A 51 4.93 -19.92 24.95
N SER A 52 4.81 -19.50 23.69
CA SER A 52 4.03 -20.25 22.71
C SER A 52 4.81 -21.55 22.45
N ASN A 53 4.22 -22.67 22.85
CA ASN A 53 4.71 -24.00 22.52
C ASN A 53 4.99 -24.09 21.01
N SER A 54 6.26 -24.12 20.64
CA SER A 54 6.72 -24.46 19.31
C SER A 54 6.48 -25.95 19.06
N SER A 55 5.28 -26.33 18.67
CA SER A 55 5.08 -27.60 17.94
C SER A 55 5.66 -27.42 16.55
N SER A 56 6.73 -28.14 16.28
CA SER A 56 7.55 -28.04 15.08
C SER A 56 6.89 -28.69 13.85
N LYS A 57 6.96 -27.96 12.72
CA LYS A 57 6.97 -28.32 11.27
C LYS A 57 5.70 -28.06 10.43
N PRO A 58 5.84 -27.75 9.10
CA PRO A 58 7.07 -27.60 8.31
C PRO A 58 7.32 -26.19 7.70
N VAL A 59 8.60 -25.93 7.44
CA VAL A 59 9.16 -24.91 6.53
C VAL A 59 8.43 -24.95 5.18
N PRO A 60 8.25 -23.84 4.43
CA PRO A 60 7.68 -23.91 3.09
C PRO A 60 8.52 -24.87 2.22
N SER A 61 7.88 -25.93 1.76
CA SER A 61 8.49 -27.12 1.18
C SER A 61 8.65 -27.02 -0.34
N TRP A 62 8.84 -25.82 -0.87
CA TRP A 62 9.04 -25.66 -2.30
C TRP A 62 10.38 -26.27 -2.71
N ASN A 63 10.33 -27.42 -3.37
CA ASN A 63 11.50 -28.19 -3.83
C ASN A 63 12.17 -27.60 -5.08
N GLY A 64 11.79 -26.38 -5.48
CA GLY A 64 12.23 -25.76 -6.72
C GLY A 64 11.42 -26.15 -7.96
N GLU A 65 10.30 -26.86 -7.81
CA GLU A 65 9.46 -27.36 -8.91
C GLU A 65 8.07 -26.73 -8.95
N GLY A 66 7.48 -26.66 -10.13
CA GLY A 66 6.19 -26.00 -10.35
C GLY A 66 6.31 -24.69 -11.13
N ASP A 67 5.14 -24.11 -11.43
CA ASP A 67 5.04 -22.84 -12.15
C ASP A 67 5.31 -21.64 -11.23
N LEU A 68 5.31 -20.44 -11.78
CA LEU A 68 5.54 -19.21 -11.01
C LEU A 68 4.50 -19.00 -9.91
N ARG A 69 3.28 -19.55 -10.04
CA ARG A 69 2.25 -19.44 -9.02
C ARG A 69 2.57 -20.33 -7.81
N GLU A 70 3.01 -21.56 -8.05
CA GLU A 70 3.49 -22.47 -7.00
C GLU A 70 4.66 -21.85 -6.23
N TYR A 71 5.65 -21.31 -6.94
CA TYR A 71 6.75 -20.55 -6.32
C TYR A 71 6.22 -19.38 -5.47
N TYR A 72 5.27 -18.60 -5.98
CA TYR A 72 4.76 -17.45 -5.26
C TYR A 72 4.04 -17.84 -3.96
N LEU A 73 3.26 -18.93 -4.00
CA LEU A 73 2.48 -19.41 -2.86
C LEU A 73 3.33 -20.13 -1.81
N HIS A 74 4.38 -20.83 -2.23
CA HIS A 74 5.09 -21.78 -1.37
C HIS A 74 6.60 -21.56 -1.27
N GLY A 75 7.20 -20.73 -2.11
CA GLY A 75 8.65 -20.52 -2.17
C GLY A 75 9.14 -19.10 -1.90
N LYS A 76 8.32 -18.08 -2.16
CA LYS A 76 8.74 -16.67 -2.04
C LYS A 76 8.88 -16.20 -0.59
N TYR A 77 7.88 -16.50 0.24
CA TYR A 77 7.78 -16.02 1.62
C TYR A 77 8.14 -17.12 2.62
N THR A 78 8.76 -16.74 3.74
CA THR A 78 8.99 -17.67 4.85
C THR A 78 7.70 -17.91 5.64
N GLN A 79 7.65 -19.00 6.41
CA GLN A 79 6.52 -19.25 7.32
C GLN A 79 6.40 -18.14 8.37
N GLU A 80 7.54 -17.62 8.85
CA GLU A 80 7.58 -16.50 9.79
C GLU A 80 6.93 -15.23 9.19
N GLU A 81 7.17 -14.92 7.91
CA GLU A 81 6.50 -13.82 7.21
C GLU A 81 4.99 -14.04 7.12
N LEU A 82 4.57 -15.25 6.75
CA LEU A 82 3.15 -15.62 6.66
C LEU A 82 2.44 -15.48 8.02
N ASP A 83 3.05 -16.00 9.09
CA ASP A 83 2.49 -16.00 10.43
C ASP A 83 2.39 -14.58 10.99
N ALA A 84 3.43 -13.76 10.81
CA ALA A 84 3.42 -12.36 11.27
C ALA A 84 2.28 -11.55 10.63
N VAL A 85 2.09 -11.70 9.31
CA VAL A 85 1.01 -11.00 8.59
C VAL A 85 -0.35 -11.56 9.00
N ALA A 86 -0.52 -12.88 9.08
CA ALA A 86 -1.77 -13.51 9.51
C ALA A 86 -2.19 -13.09 10.92
N ASN A 87 -1.24 -13.02 11.85
CA ASN A 87 -1.49 -12.54 13.21
C ASN A 87 -1.93 -11.08 13.21
N GLY A 88 -1.24 -10.19 12.50
CA GLY A 88 -1.64 -8.78 12.42
C GLY A 88 -3.04 -8.57 11.80
N ILE A 89 -3.38 -9.34 10.76
CA ILE A 89 -4.73 -9.32 10.17
C ILE A 89 -5.78 -9.82 11.16
N LYS A 90 -5.50 -10.91 11.89
CA LYS A 90 -6.43 -11.45 12.89
C LYS A 90 -6.69 -10.47 14.03
N GLU A 91 -5.69 -9.72 14.46
CA GLU A 91 -5.81 -8.72 15.53
C GLU A 91 -6.70 -7.53 15.12
N VAL A 92 -6.66 -7.09 13.85
CA VAL A 92 -7.44 -5.94 13.38
C VAL A 92 -8.80 -6.34 12.79
N PHE A 93 -8.85 -7.48 12.09
CA PHE A 93 -9.96 -7.92 11.26
C PHE A 93 -10.36 -9.38 11.55
N GLY A 94 -10.26 -9.80 12.82
CA GLY A 94 -10.58 -11.16 13.25
C GLY A 94 -12.06 -11.55 13.07
N ASP A 95 -12.93 -10.56 12.86
CA ASP A 95 -14.36 -10.70 12.55
C ASP A 95 -14.63 -11.04 11.07
N ARG A 96 -13.64 -10.90 10.18
CA ARG A 96 -13.78 -11.17 8.74
C ARG A 96 -13.80 -12.66 8.42
N GLU A 97 -14.41 -13.00 7.30
CA GLU A 97 -14.41 -14.37 6.78
C GLU A 97 -12.98 -14.88 6.52
N ALA A 98 -12.75 -16.17 6.76
CA ALA A 98 -11.42 -16.76 6.62
C ALA A 98 -10.84 -16.62 5.19
N SER A 99 -11.69 -16.60 4.17
CA SER A 99 -11.27 -16.33 2.78
C SER A 99 -10.77 -14.90 2.59
N GLN A 100 -11.44 -13.92 3.20
CA GLN A 100 -11.02 -12.51 3.16
C GLN A 100 -9.71 -12.30 3.89
N GLN A 101 -9.56 -12.89 5.09
CA GLN A 101 -8.31 -12.83 5.85
C GLN A 101 -7.14 -13.42 5.04
N ARG A 102 -7.32 -14.61 4.43
CA ARG A 102 -6.29 -15.21 3.55
C ARG A 102 -5.94 -14.31 2.37
N GLN A 103 -6.93 -13.65 1.77
CA GLN A 103 -6.64 -12.71 0.69
C GLN A 103 -5.83 -11.52 1.21
N MET A 104 -6.24 -10.87 2.31
CA MET A 104 -5.51 -9.73 2.89
C MET A 104 -4.06 -10.09 3.23
N VAL A 105 -3.81 -11.28 3.77
CA VAL A 105 -2.45 -11.79 4.00
C VAL A 105 -1.67 -11.84 2.69
N ALA A 106 -2.24 -12.41 1.63
CA ALA A 106 -1.60 -12.50 0.33
C ALA A 106 -1.34 -11.11 -0.31
N GLU A 107 -2.23 -10.14 -0.10
CA GLU A 107 -2.05 -8.75 -0.56
C GLU A 107 -0.90 -8.06 0.16
N ILE A 108 -0.86 -8.11 1.50
CA ILE A 108 0.23 -7.49 2.29
C ILE A 108 1.59 -8.10 1.91
N LEU A 109 1.67 -9.43 1.84
CA LEU A 109 2.89 -10.13 1.42
C LEU A 109 3.35 -9.66 0.02
N SER A 110 2.42 -9.42 -0.89
CA SER A 110 2.73 -8.96 -2.25
C SER A 110 3.42 -7.59 -2.29
N PHE A 111 3.27 -6.79 -1.23
CA PHE A 111 3.90 -5.48 -1.08
C PHE A 111 5.04 -5.47 -0.06
N HIS A 112 5.55 -6.63 0.40
CA HIS A 112 6.67 -6.68 1.34
C HIS A 112 7.89 -5.89 0.87
N HIS A 113 8.22 -5.89 -0.42
CA HIS A 113 9.31 -5.05 -0.91
C HIS A 113 9.02 -3.56 -0.68
N VAL A 114 7.83 -3.08 -1.04
CA VAL A 114 7.41 -1.68 -0.81
C VAL A 114 7.43 -1.32 0.68
N ILE A 115 7.03 -2.25 1.54
CA ILE A 115 6.90 -2.02 2.98
C ILE A 115 8.27 -2.00 3.69
N PHE A 116 9.17 -2.92 3.33
CA PHE A 116 10.40 -3.18 4.08
C PHE A 116 11.67 -2.66 3.41
N HIS A 117 11.60 -2.25 2.14
CA HIS A 117 12.76 -1.71 1.45
C HIS A 117 13.12 -0.32 2.01
N PRO A 118 14.31 -0.14 2.60
CA PRO A 118 14.73 1.16 3.09
C PRO A 118 15.06 2.08 1.92
N THR A 119 14.60 3.33 2.02
CA THR A 119 14.94 4.43 1.10
C THR A 119 15.61 5.56 1.88
N ASP A 120 16.08 6.58 1.16
CA ASP A 120 16.64 7.78 1.81
C ASP A 120 15.62 8.52 2.69
N TYR A 121 14.32 8.33 2.40
CA TYR A 121 13.21 9.05 3.03
C TYR A 121 12.36 8.18 3.96
N HIS A 122 12.48 6.86 3.88
CA HIS A 122 11.67 5.91 4.64
C HIS A 122 12.50 4.71 5.10
N ASP A 123 12.53 4.44 6.40
CA ASP A 123 13.11 3.23 6.99
C ASP A 123 12.23 2.79 8.15
N LEU A 124 11.59 1.63 7.99
CA LEU A 124 10.59 1.14 8.93
C LEU A 124 11.17 0.91 10.33
N ARG A 125 12.47 0.63 10.46
CA ARG A 125 13.15 0.51 11.77
C ARG A 125 13.12 1.83 12.54
N LYS A 126 13.38 2.94 11.84
CA LYS A 126 13.29 4.28 12.44
C LYS A 126 11.85 4.60 12.82
N ASN A 127 10.90 4.22 11.97
CA ASN A 127 9.50 4.47 12.22
C ASN A 127 9.00 3.72 13.46
N HIS A 128 9.34 2.44 13.56
CA HIS A 128 8.97 1.60 14.70
C HIS A 128 9.66 2.06 15.98
N ALA A 129 10.91 2.53 15.92
CA ALA A 129 11.59 3.10 17.09
C ALA A 129 10.83 4.31 17.66
N GLN A 130 10.31 5.21 16.81
CA GLN A 130 9.48 6.33 17.27
C GLN A 130 8.17 5.84 17.88
N ILE A 131 7.49 4.87 17.24
CA ILE A 131 6.22 4.37 17.76
C ILE A 131 6.39 3.61 19.06
N ARG A 132 7.45 2.80 19.24
CA ARG A 132 7.71 2.16 20.54
C ARG A 132 7.89 3.18 21.66
N LYS A 133 8.61 4.27 21.39
CA LYS A 133 8.79 5.38 22.34
C LYS A 133 7.47 6.07 22.71
N HIS A 134 6.55 6.21 21.76
CA HIS A 134 5.32 7.00 21.95
C HIS A 134 4.04 6.16 22.10
N ARG A 135 4.13 4.82 22.06
CA ARG A 135 2.98 3.90 22.16
C ARG A 135 2.16 4.09 23.44
N PRO A 136 2.74 4.23 24.65
CA PRO A 136 1.94 4.45 25.85
C PRO A 136 1.10 5.73 25.79
N LEU A 137 1.63 6.78 25.14
CA LEU A 137 0.91 8.03 24.93
C LEU A 137 -0.23 7.85 23.92
N LEU A 138 0.02 7.14 22.82
CA LEU A 138 -1.00 6.80 21.82
C LEU A 138 -2.15 5.98 22.45
N GLU A 139 -1.81 4.94 23.21
CA GLU A 139 -2.80 4.08 23.90
C GLU A 139 -3.68 4.91 24.85
N LYS A 140 -3.08 5.82 25.61
CA LYS A 140 -3.81 6.77 26.47
C LYS A 140 -4.76 7.68 25.67
N MET A 141 -4.36 8.15 24.49
CA MET A 141 -5.24 8.98 23.64
C MET A 141 -6.38 8.15 23.05
N CYS A 142 -6.10 6.94 22.58
CA CYS A 142 -7.12 6.00 22.10
C CYS A 142 -8.14 5.66 23.19
N GLU A 143 -7.68 5.35 24.40
CA GLU A 143 -8.56 5.08 25.56
C GLU A 143 -9.43 6.29 25.90
N ARG A 144 -8.83 7.48 25.97
CA ARG A 144 -9.55 8.74 26.26
C ARG A 144 -10.71 8.99 25.30
N HIS A 145 -10.52 8.69 24.02
CA HIS A 145 -11.49 8.99 22.96
C HIS A 145 -12.32 7.79 22.51
N GLY A 146 -12.11 6.61 23.10
CA GLY A 146 -12.84 5.38 22.76
C GLY A 146 -12.54 4.85 21.36
N VAL A 147 -11.31 5.01 20.89
CA VAL A 147 -10.87 4.64 19.53
C VAL A 147 -10.04 3.36 19.59
N PRO A 148 -10.23 2.38 18.67
CA PRO A 148 -9.44 1.16 18.68
C PRO A 148 -7.95 1.46 18.44
N VAL A 149 -7.09 0.93 19.30
CA VAL A 149 -5.64 1.21 19.28
C VAL A 149 -4.99 0.67 18.00
N LEU A 150 -5.27 -0.58 17.62
CA LEU A 150 -4.52 -1.27 16.56
C LEU A 150 -4.60 -0.59 15.18
N PRO A 151 -5.77 -0.12 14.70
CA PRO A 151 -5.82 0.66 13.45
C PRO A 151 -5.01 1.96 13.49
N VAL A 152 -5.05 2.68 14.61
CA VAL A 152 -4.28 3.93 14.78
C VAL A 152 -2.78 3.63 14.89
N LEU A 153 -2.42 2.52 15.55
CA LEU A 153 -1.06 2.03 15.64
C LEU A 153 -0.53 1.62 14.26
N ALA A 154 -1.36 0.99 13.41
CA ALA A 154 -1.00 0.67 12.03
C ALA A 154 -0.60 1.93 11.25
N ILE A 155 -1.45 2.95 11.26
CA ILE A 155 -1.21 4.24 10.59
C ILE A 155 0.08 4.88 11.11
N THR A 156 0.19 5.08 12.41
CA THR A 156 1.34 5.78 13.01
C THR A 156 2.65 5.00 12.87
N SER A 157 2.61 3.65 12.80
CA SER A 157 3.79 2.81 12.53
C SER A 157 4.39 3.04 11.15
N TRP A 158 3.58 3.50 10.19
CA TRP A 158 3.99 3.79 8.82
C TRP A 158 4.31 5.28 8.59
N GLU A 159 3.45 6.19 9.07
CA GLU A 159 3.47 7.61 8.66
C GLU A 159 4.67 8.40 9.19
N ASN A 160 5.12 8.12 10.41
CA ASN A 160 5.96 9.06 11.18
C ASN A 160 7.34 9.44 10.60
N SER A 161 7.77 8.84 9.48
CA SER A 161 9.01 9.19 8.78
C SER A 161 10.27 9.19 9.67
N GLY A 162 10.25 8.39 10.73
CA GLY A 162 11.33 8.26 11.69
C GLY A 162 11.50 9.44 12.66
N GLY A 163 10.53 10.35 12.79
CA GLY A 163 10.62 11.42 13.79
C GLY A 163 9.33 12.21 14.05
N SER A 164 9.12 12.58 15.32
CA SER A 164 7.94 13.34 15.76
C SER A 164 7.87 14.79 15.28
N THR A 165 8.94 15.32 14.67
CA THR A 165 9.01 16.69 14.14
C THR A 165 9.22 16.72 12.62
N LYS A 166 9.14 15.56 11.95
CA LYS A 166 9.30 15.46 10.51
C LYS A 166 8.13 16.11 9.80
N VAL A 167 8.44 16.86 8.75
CA VAL A 167 7.47 17.50 7.86
C VAL A 167 7.72 17.00 6.45
N SER A 168 6.68 16.48 5.81
CA SER A 168 6.74 16.02 4.43
C SER A 168 6.70 17.19 3.44
N TRP A 169 6.96 16.90 2.16
CA TRP A 169 6.84 17.87 1.08
C TRP A 169 5.40 18.42 0.93
N ALA A 170 4.41 17.67 1.40
CA ALA A 170 2.99 18.04 1.38
C ALA A 170 2.55 18.85 2.62
N ASP A 171 3.50 19.33 3.44
CA ASP A 171 3.25 20.00 4.72
C ASP A 171 2.39 19.15 5.68
N ALA A 172 2.61 17.84 5.65
CA ALA A 172 2.08 16.90 6.64
C ALA A 172 3.16 16.70 7.71
N ALA A 173 2.80 16.68 9.00
CA ALA A 173 3.78 16.74 10.09
C ALA A 173 3.53 15.77 11.24
N GLY A 174 4.63 15.35 11.87
CA GLY A 174 4.63 14.60 13.12
C GLY A 174 4.45 13.09 12.96
N LEU A 175 4.11 12.44 14.08
CA LEU A 175 3.98 10.99 14.21
C LEU A 175 2.84 10.39 13.36
N GLY A 176 1.83 11.18 13.01
CA GLY A 176 0.78 10.78 12.08
C GLY A 176 0.79 11.46 10.73
N GLN A 177 1.81 12.28 10.42
CA GLN A 177 1.86 13.09 9.19
C GLN A 177 0.56 13.87 8.95
N MET A 178 0.15 14.64 9.96
CA MET A 178 -1.10 15.40 9.92
C MET A 178 -0.92 16.69 9.11
N THR A 179 -1.78 16.93 8.13
CA THR A 179 -1.92 18.23 7.48
C THR A 179 -2.75 19.18 8.37
N TRP A 180 -2.61 20.49 8.20
CA TRP A 180 -3.45 21.45 8.92
C TRP A 180 -4.95 21.23 8.68
N GLY A 181 -5.34 20.85 7.46
CA GLY A 181 -6.74 20.51 7.17
C GLY A 181 -7.25 19.31 7.99
N ALA A 182 -6.40 18.31 8.25
CA ALA A 182 -6.75 17.16 9.09
C ALA A 182 -6.81 17.54 10.58
N VAL A 183 -5.88 18.38 11.06
CA VAL A 183 -5.90 18.93 12.43
C VAL A 183 -7.18 19.75 12.66
N ASP A 184 -7.50 20.67 11.75
CA ASP A 184 -8.71 21.48 11.82
C ASP A 184 -9.98 20.62 11.85
N GLU A 185 -10.02 19.51 11.10
CA GLU A 185 -11.16 18.58 11.14
C GLU A 185 -11.22 17.80 12.45
N ALA A 186 -10.08 17.34 12.99
CA ALA A 186 -10.00 16.68 14.29
C ALA A 186 -10.52 17.61 15.40
N HIS A 187 -10.09 18.87 15.42
CA HIS A 187 -10.52 19.88 16.40
C HIS A 187 -12.00 20.19 16.25
N ARG A 188 -12.48 20.42 15.02
CA ARG A 188 -13.91 20.66 14.75
C ARG A 188 -14.77 19.45 15.16
N TYR A 189 -14.30 18.23 14.92
CA TYR A 189 -15.00 17.02 15.34
C TYR A 189 -15.06 16.89 16.86
N ALA A 190 -13.96 17.13 17.57
CA ALA A 190 -13.93 17.16 19.03
C ALA A 190 -14.89 18.22 19.60
N ALA A 191 -14.90 19.42 19.02
CA ALA A 191 -15.82 20.50 19.43
C ALA A 191 -17.29 20.13 19.24
N ARG A 192 -17.65 19.48 18.12
CA ARG A 192 -19.01 18.95 17.89
C ARG A 192 -19.42 17.91 18.93
N LYS A 193 -18.50 16.99 19.29
CA LYS A 193 -18.73 16.01 20.36
C LYS A 193 -18.92 16.70 21.72
N ALA A 194 -18.07 17.68 22.04
CA ALA A 194 -18.16 18.45 23.27
C ALA A 194 -19.50 19.17 23.40
N GLN A 195 -20.00 19.76 22.30
CA GLN A 195 -21.29 20.44 22.29
C GLN A 195 -22.45 19.49 22.60
N LYS A 196 -22.50 18.31 21.95
CA LYS A 196 -23.53 17.29 22.23
C LYS A 196 -23.53 16.86 23.69
N LEU A 197 -22.35 16.66 24.27
CA LEU A 197 -22.21 16.31 25.68
C LEU A 197 -22.70 17.43 26.61
N LYS A 198 -22.43 18.71 26.28
CA LYS A 198 -22.95 19.86 27.04
C LYS A 198 -24.46 19.95 26.98
N GLU A 199 -25.05 19.79 25.80
CA GLU A 199 -26.52 19.80 25.63
C GLU A 199 -27.18 18.68 26.44
N GLN A 200 -26.60 17.48 26.44
CA GLN A 200 -27.05 16.38 27.28
C GLN A 200 -26.85 16.67 28.78
N ALA A 201 -25.72 17.28 29.16
CA ALA A 201 -25.45 17.67 30.54
C ALA A 201 -26.46 18.69 31.04
N ASP A 202 -26.80 19.69 30.23
CA ASP A 202 -27.81 20.71 30.52
C ASP A 202 -29.19 20.07 30.73
N TRP A 203 -29.56 19.12 29.87
CA TRP A 203 -30.81 18.37 29.98
C TRP A 203 -30.89 17.55 31.26
N GLU A 204 -29.82 16.80 31.60
CA GLU A 204 -29.74 16.01 32.83
C GLU A 204 -29.77 16.91 34.08
N LYS A 205 -29.09 18.06 34.04
CA LYS A 205 -29.10 19.05 35.11
C LYS A 205 -30.50 19.60 35.36
N TYR A 206 -31.19 19.98 34.28
CA TYR A 206 -32.54 20.52 34.35
C TYR A 206 -33.51 19.52 34.98
N HIS A 207 -33.53 18.29 34.48
CA HIS A 207 -34.39 17.22 35.03
C HIS A 207 -33.99 16.82 36.45
N GLY A 208 -32.69 16.71 36.73
CA GLY A 208 -32.18 16.40 38.06
C GLY A 208 -32.58 17.45 39.10
N LYS A 209 -32.60 18.74 38.73
CA LYS A 209 -33.10 19.82 39.61
C LYS A 209 -34.61 19.74 39.84
N ILE A 210 -35.40 19.52 38.79
CA ILE A 210 -36.86 19.43 38.89
C ILE A 210 -37.28 18.22 39.73
N LEU A 211 -36.69 17.06 39.47
CA LEU A 211 -37.04 15.80 40.12
C LEU A 211 -36.30 15.59 41.46
N LYS A 212 -35.37 16.49 41.81
CA LYS A 212 -34.42 16.32 42.93
C LYS A 212 -33.64 15.01 42.86
N ASP A 213 -33.36 14.55 41.64
CA ASP A 213 -32.65 13.30 41.38
C ASP A 213 -31.13 13.53 41.39
N LYS A 214 -30.47 13.06 42.45
CA LYS A 214 -29.02 13.17 42.61
C LYS A 214 -28.23 12.39 41.55
N LYS A 215 -28.77 11.30 41.00
CA LYS A 215 -28.08 10.51 39.97
C LYS A 215 -27.98 11.31 38.66
N LYS A 216 -29.06 12.02 38.29
CA LYS A 216 -29.06 12.89 37.11
C LYS A 216 -28.13 14.09 37.26
N LEU A 217 -28.06 14.67 38.47
CA LEU A 217 -27.10 15.74 38.76
C LEU A 217 -25.65 15.26 38.66
N ALA A 218 -25.32 14.10 39.24
CA ALA A 218 -24.00 13.49 39.08
C ALA A 218 -23.68 13.20 37.61
N LYS A 219 -24.66 12.69 36.84
CA LYS A 219 -24.47 12.43 35.41
C LYS A 219 -24.20 13.71 34.61
N SER A 220 -24.86 14.81 34.94
CA SER A 220 -24.59 16.11 34.34
C SER A 220 -23.16 16.57 34.59
N GLU A 221 -22.65 16.43 35.81
CA GLU A 221 -21.27 16.78 36.17
C GLU A 221 -20.25 15.95 35.39
N GLU A 222 -20.48 14.64 35.27
CA GLU A 222 -19.66 13.75 34.43
C GLU A 222 -19.63 14.20 32.96
N LEU A 223 -20.79 14.57 32.40
CA LEU A 223 -20.92 14.98 31.01
C LEU A 223 -20.23 16.33 30.74
N TYR A 224 -20.32 17.31 31.66
CA TYR A 224 -19.55 18.56 31.52
C TYR A 224 -18.04 18.32 31.63
N ALA A 225 -17.59 17.42 32.52
CA ALA A 225 -16.19 17.07 32.64
C ALA A 225 -15.68 16.43 31.34
N ALA A 226 -16.43 15.47 30.78
CA ALA A 226 -16.13 14.84 29.49
C ALA A 226 -16.11 15.87 28.34
N ALA A 227 -17.08 16.79 28.30
CA ALA A 227 -17.11 17.85 27.29
C ALA A 227 -15.91 18.81 27.40
N SER A 228 -15.46 19.10 28.62
CA SER A 228 -14.31 19.98 28.87
C SER A 228 -13.00 19.34 28.43
N ALA A 229 -12.87 18.02 28.57
CA ALA A 229 -11.70 17.27 28.09
C ALA A 229 -11.52 17.35 26.55
N LEU A 230 -12.61 17.62 25.83
CA LEU A 230 -12.65 17.80 24.37
C LEU A 230 -12.37 19.23 23.90
N ASN A 231 -11.95 20.15 24.79
CA ASN A 231 -11.43 21.45 24.39
C ASN A 231 -9.97 21.34 23.88
N VAL A 232 -9.82 20.62 22.77
CA VAL A 232 -8.52 20.17 22.23
C VAL A 232 -7.74 21.34 21.65
N GLU A 233 -8.35 22.14 20.78
CA GLU A 233 -7.73 23.30 20.11
C GLU A 233 -7.08 24.28 21.10
N GLN A 234 -7.82 24.68 22.15
CA GLN A 234 -7.28 25.61 23.14
C GLN A 234 -6.13 24.97 23.94
N ARG A 235 -6.26 23.68 24.31
CA ARG A 235 -5.24 22.95 25.06
C ARG A 235 -3.97 22.77 24.23
N HIS A 236 -4.09 22.40 22.96
CA HIS A 236 -2.94 22.24 22.06
C HIS A 236 -2.23 23.58 21.81
N ARG A 237 -2.97 24.67 21.60
CA ARG A 237 -2.40 26.02 21.52
C ARG A 237 -1.62 26.41 22.78
N GLN A 238 -2.15 26.10 23.97
CA GLN A 238 -1.44 26.35 25.21
C GLN A 238 -0.16 25.52 25.30
N MET A 239 -0.22 24.23 24.95
CA MET A 239 0.95 23.35 24.93
C MET A 239 2.02 23.84 23.94
N ALA A 240 1.61 24.36 22.78
CA ALA A 240 2.51 24.95 21.80
C ALA A 240 3.20 26.21 22.36
N GLN A 241 2.44 27.09 23.01
CA GLN A 241 2.98 28.28 23.68
C GLN A 241 3.96 27.91 24.79
N ASP A 242 3.59 26.97 25.66
CA ASP A 242 4.42 26.52 26.79
C ASP A 242 5.73 25.87 26.32
N ALA A 243 5.69 25.14 25.20
CA ALA A 243 6.87 24.54 24.59
C ALA A 243 7.66 25.50 23.68
N GLY A 244 7.18 26.73 23.46
CA GLY A 244 7.84 27.73 22.61
C GLY A 244 7.86 27.37 21.12
N VAL A 245 6.93 26.54 20.66
CA VAL A 245 6.82 26.10 19.26
C VAL A 245 5.62 26.76 18.57
N LYS A 246 5.75 27.07 17.28
CA LYS A 246 4.66 27.64 16.48
C LYS A 246 3.74 26.59 15.85
N ASP A 247 4.27 25.38 15.67
CA ASP A 247 3.57 24.27 15.03
C ASP A 247 3.28 23.19 16.08
N GLU A 248 2.02 23.08 16.50
CA GLU A 248 1.60 22.11 17.52
C GLU A 248 1.76 20.65 17.05
N ARG A 249 1.82 20.41 15.73
CA ARG A 249 2.03 19.07 15.16
C ARG A 249 3.41 18.51 15.48
N ALA A 250 4.36 19.36 15.90
CA ALA A 250 5.68 18.95 16.38
C ALA A 250 5.65 18.42 17.82
N ILE A 251 4.57 18.65 18.57
CA ILE A 251 4.37 18.13 19.93
C ILE A 251 3.72 16.75 19.81
N ALA A 252 4.40 15.72 20.31
CA ALA A 252 3.95 14.34 20.18
C ALA A 252 2.54 14.09 20.76
N GLU A 253 2.21 14.71 21.90
CA GLU A 253 0.88 14.58 22.50
C GLU A 253 -0.22 15.23 21.65
N CYS A 254 0.01 16.44 21.14
CA CYS A 254 -0.94 17.12 20.26
C CYS A 254 -1.17 16.29 19.00
N ASN A 255 -0.07 15.92 18.32
CA ASN A 255 -0.14 15.18 17.06
C ASN A 255 -0.83 13.83 17.20
N LEU A 256 -0.54 13.04 18.25
CA LEU A 256 -1.19 11.73 18.45
C LEU A 256 -2.66 11.88 18.84
N GLU A 257 -3.02 12.89 19.63
CA GLU A 257 -4.43 13.15 19.94
C GLU A 257 -5.21 13.57 18.70
N ASP A 258 -4.63 14.40 17.82
CA ASP A 258 -5.23 14.78 16.54
C ASP A 258 -5.41 13.58 15.62
N VAL A 259 -4.43 12.67 15.55
CA VAL A 259 -4.53 11.43 14.77
C VAL A 259 -5.70 10.57 15.26
N VAL A 260 -5.82 10.39 16.58
CA VAL A 260 -6.89 9.60 17.19
C VAL A 260 -8.25 10.21 16.89
N LEU A 261 -8.40 11.53 17.07
CA LEU A 261 -9.65 12.25 16.81
C LEU A 261 -10.00 12.29 15.32
N PHE A 262 -9.01 12.42 14.45
CA PHE A 262 -9.22 12.36 13.01
C PHE A 262 -9.65 10.96 12.58
N PHE A 263 -9.02 9.91 13.11
CA PHE A 263 -9.43 8.54 12.82
C PHE A 263 -10.84 8.22 13.33
N ASP A 264 -11.22 8.71 14.51
CA ASP A 264 -12.58 8.64 15.04
C ASP A 264 -13.59 9.37 14.14
N PHE A 265 -13.23 10.55 13.63
CA PHE A 265 -14.00 11.22 12.60
C PHE A 265 -14.18 10.31 11.37
N LEU A 266 -13.10 9.71 10.84
CA LEU A 266 -13.20 8.80 9.69
C LEU A 266 -14.07 7.57 9.97
N LEU A 267 -13.96 6.94 11.13
CA LEU A 267 -14.84 5.84 11.55
C LEU A 267 -16.30 6.27 11.50
N SER A 268 -16.62 7.47 11.98
CA SER A 268 -18.00 8.01 11.93
C SER A 268 -18.50 8.22 10.49
N GLN A 269 -17.61 8.50 9.53
CA GLN A 269 -17.98 8.72 8.13
C GLN A 269 -18.33 7.42 7.39
N PHE A 270 -17.90 6.27 7.92
CA PHE A 270 -18.05 4.95 7.27
C PHE A 270 -18.74 3.92 8.18
N GLY A 271 -19.54 4.36 9.15
CA GLY A 271 -20.32 3.46 10.01
C GLY A 271 -19.47 2.50 10.85
N GLY A 272 -18.29 2.95 11.29
CA GLY A 272 -17.35 2.15 12.07
C GLY A 272 -16.50 1.17 11.26
N ARG A 273 -16.59 1.18 9.92
CA ARG A 273 -15.78 0.30 9.05
C ARG A 273 -14.32 0.74 9.03
N VAL A 274 -13.50 0.01 9.79
CA VAL A 274 -12.06 0.26 10.00
C VAL A 274 -11.26 0.25 8.70
N ASP A 275 -11.56 -0.67 7.78
CA ASP A 275 -10.87 -0.80 6.49
C ASP A 275 -11.06 0.44 5.60
N HIS A 276 -12.29 0.96 5.51
CA HIS A 276 -12.56 2.21 4.80
C HIS A 276 -11.97 3.44 5.53
N ALA A 277 -12.01 3.48 6.86
CA ALA A 277 -11.41 4.56 7.63
C ALA A 277 -9.88 4.62 7.46
N ILE A 278 -9.20 3.47 7.49
CA ILE A 278 -7.75 3.37 7.17
C ILE A 278 -7.52 3.88 5.75
N GLY A 279 -8.29 3.37 4.77
CA GLY A 279 -8.16 3.81 3.38
C GLY A 279 -8.35 5.31 3.20
N ALA A 280 -9.31 5.92 3.91
CA ALA A 280 -9.63 7.34 3.84
C ALA A 280 -8.62 8.23 4.58
N TYR A 281 -7.80 7.69 5.48
CA TYR A 281 -6.77 8.47 6.16
C TYR A 281 -5.78 9.10 5.16
N HIS A 282 -5.37 8.34 4.16
CA HIS A 282 -4.42 8.79 3.13
C HIS A 282 -5.07 9.66 2.05
N LYS A 283 -6.26 9.28 1.57
CA LYS A 283 -6.89 9.93 0.40
C LYS A 283 -8.05 10.86 0.74
N GLY A 284 -8.45 10.97 2.00
CA GLY A 284 -9.57 11.80 2.45
C GLY A 284 -10.96 11.18 2.21
N VAL A 285 -11.95 11.75 2.89
CA VAL A 285 -13.35 11.26 2.90
C VAL A 285 -14.00 11.37 1.52
N LEU A 286 -13.87 12.51 0.84
CA LEU A 286 -14.53 12.75 -0.45
C LEU A 286 -14.12 11.73 -1.51
N ASN A 287 -12.82 11.47 -1.64
CA ASN A 287 -12.31 10.50 -2.59
C ASN A 287 -12.78 9.06 -2.26
N GLN A 288 -12.83 8.72 -0.96
CA GLN A 288 -13.35 7.42 -0.52
C GLN A 288 -14.86 7.30 -0.79
N ASP A 289 -15.63 8.38 -0.61
CA ASP A 289 -17.06 8.46 -0.91
C ASP A 289 -17.33 8.29 -2.40
N ASP A 290 -16.57 8.97 -3.27
CA ASP A 290 -16.72 8.87 -4.73
C ASP A 290 -16.52 7.43 -5.23
N ILE A 291 -15.49 6.74 -4.74
CA ILE A 291 -15.21 5.34 -5.10
C ILE A 291 -16.30 4.40 -4.58
N LEU A 292 -16.71 4.58 -3.32
CA LEU A 292 -17.78 3.78 -2.72
C LEU A 292 -19.10 4.01 -3.45
N TYR A 293 -19.40 5.26 -3.78
CA TYR A 293 -20.60 5.64 -4.51
C TYR A 293 -20.62 5.01 -5.90
N ASP A 294 -19.55 5.12 -6.70
CA ASP A 294 -19.46 4.45 -8.02
C ASP A 294 -19.69 2.95 -7.89
N TYR A 295 -19.00 2.30 -6.95
CA TYR A 295 -19.09 0.86 -6.74
C TYR A 295 -20.49 0.40 -6.33
N MET A 296 -21.10 1.10 -5.36
CA MET A 296 -22.43 0.79 -4.84
C MET A 296 -23.52 1.11 -5.86
N ARG A 297 -23.43 2.25 -6.55
CA ARG A 297 -24.45 2.70 -7.51
C ARG A 297 -24.56 1.78 -8.73
N ARG A 298 -23.46 1.13 -9.11
CA ARG A 298 -23.44 0.07 -10.15
C ARG A 298 -24.15 -1.21 -9.72
N ARG A 299 -24.21 -1.48 -8.41
CA ARG A 299 -24.89 -2.66 -7.83
C ARG A 299 -26.34 -2.36 -7.43
N ASP A 300 -26.57 -1.14 -6.99
CA ASP A 300 -27.88 -0.65 -6.59
C ASP A 300 -28.08 0.78 -7.11
N PRO A 301 -28.91 0.94 -8.16
CA PRO A 301 -29.22 2.24 -8.73
C PRO A 301 -30.01 3.20 -7.82
N THR A 302 -30.36 2.83 -6.60
CA THR A 302 -31.08 3.72 -5.67
C THR A 302 -30.15 4.43 -4.69
N VAL A 303 -28.88 4.04 -4.65
CA VAL A 303 -27.86 4.63 -3.76
C VAL A 303 -27.75 6.13 -4.05
N LEU A 304 -27.86 6.93 -2.97
CA LEU A 304 -27.71 8.37 -3.00
C LEU A 304 -26.28 8.76 -2.60
N TYR A 305 -25.74 9.79 -3.24
CA TYR A 305 -24.44 10.33 -2.88
C TYR A 305 -24.51 10.95 -1.47
N PRO A 306 -23.53 10.69 -0.58
CA PRO A 306 -23.58 11.17 0.81
C PRO A 306 -23.58 12.69 0.87
N GLN A 307 -24.51 13.27 1.62
CA GLN A 307 -24.54 14.73 1.83
C GLN A 307 -23.70 15.10 3.07
N PRO A 308 -23.05 16.28 3.10
CA PRO A 308 -22.22 16.67 4.24
C PRO A 308 -22.97 16.74 5.57
N GLN A 309 -24.27 17.08 5.55
CA GLN A 309 -25.07 17.20 6.79
C GLN A 309 -25.78 15.91 7.20
N ASP A 310 -26.03 15.00 6.25
CA ASP A 310 -26.75 13.76 6.50
C ASP A 310 -26.23 12.64 5.58
N ARG A 311 -25.62 11.62 6.19
CA ARG A 311 -25.05 10.46 5.52
C ARG A 311 -25.86 9.20 5.74
N THR A 312 -27.01 9.28 6.42
CA THR A 312 -27.78 8.13 6.91
C THR A 312 -28.08 7.14 5.79
N SER A 313 -28.70 7.59 4.69
CA SER A 313 -29.04 6.70 3.57
C SER A 313 -27.81 6.08 2.88
N PHE A 314 -26.67 6.79 2.88
CA PHE A 314 -25.44 6.25 2.30
C PHE A 314 -24.83 5.17 3.21
N LEU A 315 -24.83 5.39 4.53
CA LEU A 315 -24.36 4.43 5.52
C LEU A 315 -25.26 3.18 5.55
N GLU A 316 -26.58 3.35 5.48
CA GLU A 316 -27.54 2.24 5.36
C GLU A 316 -27.29 1.41 4.10
N ALA A 317 -26.98 2.07 2.97
CA ALA A 317 -26.63 1.37 1.74
C ALA A 317 -25.29 0.63 1.85
N LEU A 318 -24.28 1.25 2.47
CA LEU A 318 -22.97 0.65 2.72
C LEU A 318 -23.07 -0.60 3.60
N GLU A 319 -23.90 -0.54 4.64
CA GLU A 319 -24.20 -1.66 5.53
C GLU A 319 -24.95 -2.77 4.81
N ARG A 320 -26.06 -2.44 4.13
CA ARG A 320 -26.90 -3.40 3.41
C ARG A 320 -26.16 -4.13 2.29
N LEU A 321 -25.31 -3.42 1.55
CA LEU A 321 -24.47 -4.01 0.51
C LEU A 321 -23.20 -4.68 1.06
N ASN A 322 -22.94 -4.48 2.36
CA ASN A 322 -21.77 -4.96 3.09
C ASN A 322 -20.44 -4.74 2.36
N VAL A 323 -20.25 -3.56 1.76
CA VAL A 323 -19.04 -3.27 0.99
C VAL A 323 -17.85 -3.11 1.93
N THR A 324 -16.75 -3.78 1.59
CA THR A 324 -15.45 -3.72 2.26
C THR A 324 -14.41 -3.08 1.34
N TYR A 325 -13.24 -2.74 1.89
CA TYR A 325 -12.12 -2.30 1.06
C TYR A 325 -11.67 -3.38 0.06
N LEU A 326 -11.76 -4.65 0.46
CA LEU A 326 -11.39 -5.78 -0.37
C LEU A 326 -12.31 -5.92 -1.60
N ASP A 327 -13.58 -5.54 -1.46
CA ASP A 327 -14.51 -5.48 -2.59
C ASP A 327 -14.11 -4.41 -3.61
N LEU A 328 -13.68 -3.23 -3.14
CA LEU A 328 -13.14 -2.18 -4.01
C LEU A 328 -11.82 -2.60 -4.67
N TRP A 329 -10.97 -3.32 -3.93
CA TRP A 329 -9.71 -3.86 -4.44
C TRP A 329 -9.92 -4.91 -5.54
N ASN A 330 -10.93 -5.77 -5.38
CA ASN A 330 -11.24 -6.84 -6.32
C ASN A 330 -12.02 -6.38 -7.56
N ASP A 331 -12.71 -5.25 -7.49
CA ASP A 331 -13.43 -4.69 -8.63
C ASP A 331 -12.47 -3.90 -9.54
N PRO A 332 -12.29 -4.31 -10.82
CA PRO A 332 -11.30 -3.68 -11.68
C PRO A 332 -11.51 -2.18 -11.85
N ARG A 333 -12.77 -1.71 -11.92
CA ARG A 333 -13.06 -0.28 -12.10
C ARG A 333 -12.71 0.50 -10.83
N SER A 334 -13.08 -0.01 -9.66
CA SER A 334 -12.71 0.61 -8.37
C SER A 334 -11.20 0.63 -8.17
N ARG A 335 -10.50 -0.46 -8.53
CA ARG A 335 -9.03 -0.50 -8.48
C ARG A 335 -8.38 0.49 -9.45
N GLU A 336 -8.92 0.66 -10.67
CA GLU A 336 -8.48 1.71 -11.61
C GLU A 336 -8.66 3.12 -11.05
N MET A 337 -9.71 3.37 -10.26
CA MET A 337 -9.90 4.66 -9.59
C MET A 337 -8.91 4.85 -8.45
N LEU A 338 -8.69 3.79 -7.66
CA LEU A 338 -7.74 3.81 -6.53
C LEU A 338 -6.29 4.03 -6.98
N ASN A 339 -5.89 3.46 -8.14
CA ASN A 339 -4.52 3.56 -8.65
C ASN A 339 -4.30 4.70 -9.68
N GLY A 340 -5.33 5.52 -9.93
CA GLY A 340 -5.24 6.70 -10.79
C GLY A 340 -5.34 6.45 -12.29
N LEU A 341 -5.59 5.23 -12.74
CA LEU A 341 -5.97 4.94 -14.14
C LEU A 341 -7.33 5.55 -14.51
N ARG A 342 -8.15 5.85 -13.51
CA ARG A 342 -9.37 6.65 -13.61
C ARG A 342 -9.36 7.83 -12.65
N THR A 343 -10.14 8.85 -13.00
CA THR A 343 -10.52 9.91 -12.07
C THR A 343 -11.43 9.35 -10.98
N VAL A 344 -11.61 10.11 -9.88
CA VAL A 344 -12.60 9.74 -8.84
C VAL A 344 -14.05 9.76 -9.35
N GLU A 345 -14.31 10.36 -10.51
CA GLU A 345 -15.61 10.29 -11.21
C GLU A 345 -15.72 9.03 -12.12
N GLY A 346 -14.66 8.22 -12.18
CA GLY A 346 -14.60 6.96 -12.93
C GLY A 346 -14.34 7.13 -14.43
N GLU A 347 -13.94 8.31 -14.89
CA GLU A 347 -13.46 8.56 -16.24
C GLU A 347 -12.04 8.05 -16.42
N ARG A 348 -11.65 7.63 -17.64
CA ARG A 348 -10.24 7.29 -17.90
C ARG A 348 -9.35 8.51 -17.74
N THR A 349 -8.21 8.32 -17.09
CA THR A 349 -7.24 9.40 -16.88
C THR A 349 -6.55 9.76 -18.19
N THR A 350 -6.48 11.06 -18.45
CA THR A 350 -5.83 11.71 -19.60
C THR A 350 -4.97 12.85 -19.07
N ARG A 351 -4.12 13.43 -19.92
CA ARG A 351 -3.34 14.62 -19.53
C ARG A 351 -4.23 15.80 -19.09
N ALA A 352 -5.46 15.90 -19.60
CA ALA A 352 -6.36 17.01 -19.29
C ALA A 352 -7.05 16.85 -17.92
N ASN A 353 -7.40 15.62 -17.52
CA ASN A 353 -8.12 15.35 -16.27
C ASN A 353 -7.27 14.62 -15.20
N ALA A 354 -5.94 14.48 -15.41
CA ALA A 354 -5.04 13.81 -14.45
C ALA A 354 -5.04 14.40 -13.04
N HIS A 355 -5.38 15.68 -12.88
CA HIS A 355 -5.51 16.33 -11.58
C HIS A 355 -6.73 15.86 -10.77
N LEU A 356 -7.66 15.11 -11.39
CA LEU A 356 -8.85 14.52 -10.77
C LEU A 356 -8.66 13.02 -10.45
N ALA A 357 -7.50 12.45 -10.77
CA ALA A 357 -7.16 11.07 -10.46
C ALA A 357 -6.42 11.00 -9.12
N LEU A 358 -6.61 9.88 -8.41
CA LEU A 358 -5.79 9.60 -7.24
C LEU A 358 -4.36 9.30 -7.67
N GLY A 359 -3.42 9.76 -6.85
CA GLY A 359 -2.00 9.41 -6.97
C GLY A 359 -1.52 8.66 -5.74
N ASP A 360 -0.20 8.43 -5.71
CA ASP A 360 0.54 8.10 -4.49
C ASP A 360 0.05 6.85 -3.74
N GLU A 361 0.07 5.69 -4.40
CA GLU A 361 -0.11 4.38 -3.72
C GLU A 361 -1.41 4.25 -2.90
N SER A 362 -2.45 5.00 -3.31
CA SER A 362 -3.74 5.08 -2.61
C SER A 362 -4.51 3.77 -2.57
N ASP A 363 -4.27 2.89 -3.55
CA ASP A 363 -4.83 1.55 -3.64
C ASP A 363 -4.18 0.57 -2.65
N ILE A 364 -2.89 0.72 -2.41
CA ILE A 364 -2.12 -0.18 -1.53
C ILE A 364 -1.97 0.34 -0.10
N TYR A 365 -2.44 1.55 0.21
CA TYR A 365 -2.27 2.17 1.53
C TYR A 365 -2.69 1.28 2.71
N PRO A 366 -3.88 0.63 2.71
CA PRO A 366 -4.25 -0.29 3.80
C PRO A 366 -3.25 -1.44 3.97
N TRP A 367 -2.70 -1.97 2.87
CA TRP A 367 -1.72 -3.06 2.91
C TRP A 367 -0.40 -2.61 3.53
N LYS A 368 0.04 -1.39 3.23
CA LYS A 368 1.29 -0.82 3.77
C LYS A 368 1.23 -0.66 5.28
N VAL A 369 0.18 -0.01 5.79
CA VAL A 369 0.06 0.25 7.23
C VAL A 369 -0.19 -1.03 8.03
N LEU A 370 -0.94 -1.99 7.48
CA LEU A 370 -1.17 -3.28 8.14
C LEU A 370 0.08 -4.16 8.12
N GLY A 371 0.86 -4.18 7.04
CA GLY A 371 2.14 -4.90 7.03
C GLY A 371 3.17 -4.27 7.97
N SER A 372 3.18 -2.94 8.10
CA SER A 372 3.95 -2.26 9.13
C SER A 372 3.52 -2.66 10.55
N LEU A 373 2.21 -2.70 10.82
CA LEU A 373 1.68 -3.19 12.10
C LEU A 373 2.11 -4.63 12.38
N SER A 374 1.95 -5.53 11.42
CA SER A 374 2.34 -6.94 11.54
C SER A 374 3.80 -7.09 11.95
N ALA A 375 4.70 -6.32 11.34
CA ALA A 375 6.11 -6.31 11.72
C ALA A 375 6.35 -5.71 13.12
N LEU A 376 5.61 -4.65 13.49
CA LEU A 376 5.72 -4.04 14.81
C LEU A 376 5.33 -5.03 15.92
N LEU A 377 4.26 -5.81 15.69
CA LEU A 377 3.77 -6.84 16.60
C LEU A 377 4.69 -8.07 16.65
N ALA A 378 5.33 -8.43 15.54
CA ALA A 378 6.29 -9.54 15.48
C ALA A 378 7.63 -9.23 16.17
N GLY A 379 7.98 -7.95 16.32
CA GLY A 379 9.12 -7.50 17.13
C GLY A 379 10.33 -7.02 16.31
N GLU A 380 11.32 -6.47 17.01
CA GLU A 380 12.50 -5.83 16.41
C GLU A 380 13.35 -6.80 15.59
N GLU A 381 13.61 -7.98 16.13
CA GLU A 381 14.44 -8.97 15.45
C GLU A 381 13.79 -9.45 14.13
N TYR A 382 12.47 -9.62 14.12
CA TYR A 382 11.72 -9.93 12.90
C TYR A 382 11.87 -8.79 11.89
N LEU A 383 11.64 -7.54 12.32
CA LEU A 383 11.74 -6.37 11.46
C LEU A 383 13.13 -6.25 10.82
N ASP A 384 14.20 -6.42 11.60
CA ASP A 384 15.57 -6.33 11.09
C ASP A 384 15.86 -7.40 10.05
N ARG A 385 15.46 -8.66 10.29
CA ARG A 385 15.61 -9.76 9.32
C ARG A 385 14.85 -9.48 8.03
N VAL A 386 13.62 -8.99 8.12
CA VAL A 386 12.78 -8.74 6.94
C VAL A 386 13.26 -7.51 6.17
N VAL A 387 13.69 -6.44 6.84
CA VAL A 387 14.31 -5.27 6.19
C VAL A 387 15.60 -5.67 5.47
N GLU A 388 16.47 -6.45 6.11
CA GLU A 388 17.68 -6.98 5.46
C GLU A 388 17.31 -7.84 4.24
N ARG A 389 16.29 -8.70 4.38
CA ARG A 389 15.77 -9.50 3.28
C ARG A 389 15.32 -8.61 2.12
N TYR A 390 14.59 -7.53 2.31
CA TYR A 390 14.10 -6.68 1.21
C TYR A 390 15.01 -5.50 0.85
N SER A 391 16.21 -5.41 1.42
CA SER A 391 17.25 -4.41 1.08
C SER A 391 17.99 -4.73 -0.23
N VAL A 392 17.23 -5.04 -1.29
CA VAL A 392 17.71 -5.30 -2.65
C VAL A 392 16.84 -4.54 -3.67
N PRO A 393 17.28 -4.37 -4.93
CA PRO A 393 16.42 -3.80 -5.97
C PRO A 393 15.09 -4.56 -6.08
N GLN A 394 13.97 -3.85 -6.26
CA GLN A 394 12.62 -4.43 -6.30
C GLN A 394 12.53 -5.64 -7.23
N LEU A 395 13.00 -5.46 -8.47
CA LEU A 395 13.02 -6.51 -9.49
C LEU A 395 13.67 -7.81 -8.99
N ALA A 396 14.72 -7.72 -8.17
CA ALA A 396 15.43 -8.86 -7.57
C ALA A 396 14.73 -9.41 -6.33
N GLY A 397 14.16 -8.56 -5.49
CA GLY A 397 13.40 -8.97 -4.29
C GLY A 397 12.18 -9.81 -4.65
N GLU A 398 11.50 -9.46 -5.74
CA GLU A 398 10.22 -10.06 -6.15
C GLU A 398 10.32 -11.49 -6.68
N VAL A 399 11.49 -11.90 -7.16
CA VAL A 399 11.77 -13.25 -7.69
C VAL A 399 12.89 -13.95 -6.93
N ARG A 400 13.13 -13.52 -5.69
CA ARG A 400 14.13 -14.10 -4.79
C ARG A 400 13.87 -15.59 -4.57
N GLY A 401 14.92 -16.40 -4.61
CA GLY A 401 14.82 -17.85 -4.40
C GLY A 401 14.36 -18.64 -5.63
N LEU A 402 13.87 -17.97 -6.68
CA LEU A 402 13.56 -18.63 -7.95
C LEU A 402 14.88 -19.12 -8.62
N PRO A 403 14.95 -20.38 -9.11
CA PRO A 403 16.12 -20.93 -9.78
C PRO A 403 16.53 -20.11 -11.00
N ALA A 404 17.84 -19.88 -11.12
CA ALA A 404 18.47 -19.24 -12.27
C ALA A 404 19.21 -20.28 -13.11
N PHE A 405 19.03 -20.24 -14.42
CA PHE A 405 19.59 -21.18 -15.38
C PHE A 405 20.69 -20.49 -16.19
N LYS A 406 21.93 -20.59 -15.69
CA LYS A 406 23.10 -19.93 -16.29
C LYS A 406 23.79 -20.81 -17.33
N GLY A 407 24.35 -20.17 -18.36
CA GLY A 407 25.11 -20.87 -19.38
C GLY A 407 24.28 -21.78 -20.27
N GLU A 408 24.96 -22.54 -21.11
CA GLU A 408 24.30 -23.50 -21.99
C GLU A 408 23.73 -24.70 -21.24
N ASP A 409 24.48 -25.23 -20.27
CA ASP A 409 24.07 -26.41 -19.50
C ASP A 409 22.88 -26.10 -18.58
N GLY A 410 22.88 -24.96 -17.90
CA GLY A 410 21.73 -24.54 -17.10
C GLY A 410 20.49 -24.30 -17.95
N ARG A 411 20.63 -23.75 -19.17
CA ARG A 411 19.49 -23.62 -20.11
C ARG A 411 18.96 -24.99 -20.54
N LYS A 412 19.82 -25.94 -20.88
CA LYS A 412 19.42 -27.32 -21.21
C LYS A 412 18.72 -27.99 -20.04
N GLU A 413 19.23 -27.81 -18.82
CA GLU A 413 18.57 -28.31 -17.61
C GLU A 413 17.17 -27.69 -17.43
N GLY A 414 17.08 -26.36 -17.50
CA GLY A 414 15.81 -25.64 -17.36
C GLY A 414 14.79 -26.04 -18.42
N ALA A 415 15.23 -26.27 -19.66
CA ALA A 415 14.39 -26.77 -20.76
C ALA A 415 13.93 -28.21 -20.50
N ASN A 416 14.84 -29.12 -20.14
CA ASN A 416 14.52 -30.52 -19.87
C ASN A 416 13.55 -30.68 -18.69
N ARG A 417 13.61 -29.79 -17.70
CA ARG A 417 12.69 -29.75 -16.55
C ARG A 417 11.39 -29.00 -16.85
N GLY A 418 11.22 -28.44 -18.05
CA GLY A 418 10.03 -27.68 -18.45
C GLY A 418 9.91 -26.30 -17.81
N PHE A 419 10.96 -25.78 -17.19
CA PHE A 419 10.98 -24.43 -16.62
C PHE A 419 11.28 -23.35 -17.64
N LEU A 420 12.00 -23.68 -18.71
CA LEU A 420 12.32 -22.77 -19.79
C LEU A 420 11.77 -23.29 -21.12
N VAL A 421 11.35 -22.35 -21.96
CA VAL A 421 10.89 -22.59 -23.33
C VAL A 421 11.57 -21.61 -24.27
N GLU A 422 11.74 -22.02 -25.51
CA GLU A 422 12.29 -21.16 -26.54
C GLU A 422 11.21 -20.19 -27.06
N PHE A 423 11.41 -18.89 -26.84
CA PHE A 423 10.56 -17.85 -27.39
C PHE A 423 10.92 -17.56 -28.84
N SER A 424 10.08 -18.04 -29.75
CA SER A 424 10.34 -18.00 -31.19
C SER A 424 10.55 -16.58 -31.74
N ASP A 425 11.62 -16.42 -32.52
CA ASP A 425 12.02 -15.21 -33.27
C ASP A 425 10.97 -14.68 -34.25
N LYS A 426 9.94 -15.46 -34.59
CA LYS A 426 8.82 -14.96 -35.40
C LYS A 426 8.00 -13.88 -34.69
N TYR A 427 8.03 -13.83 -33.37
CA TYR A 427 7.20 -12.94 -32.56
C TYR A 427 7.90 -11.66 -32.10
N TRP A 428 9.20 -11.54 -32.33
CA TRP A 428 9.99 -10.40 -31.87
C TRP A 428 11.00 -9.93 -32.91
N ASP A 429 11.39 -8.68 -32.79
CA ASP A 429 12.48 -8.03 -33.50
C ASP A 429 13.39 -7.34 -32.48
N GLY A 430 14.66 -7.13 -32.80
CA GLY A 430 15.60 -6.73 -31.77
C GLY A 430 17.04 -6.58 -32.22
N GLU A 431 17.82 -5.85 -31.42
CA GLU A 431 19.25 -5.62 -31.65
C GLU A 431 20.08 -6.90 -31.45
N THR A 432 19.62 -7.83 -30.61
CA THR A 432 20.25 -9.13 -30.43
C THR A 432 19.53 -10.19 -31.27
N LYS A 433 20.25 -10.88 -32.17
CA LYS A 433 19.79 -12.11 -32.83
C LYS A 433 20.40 -13.36 -32.20
N ASP A 434 20.96 -13.24 -31.00
CA ASP A 434 21.57 -14.36 -30.31
C ASP A 434 20.49 -15.35 -29.87
N LYS A 435 20.39 -16.49 -30.55
CA LYS A 435 19.44 -17.57 -30.19
C LYS A 435 19.66 -18.11 -28.78
N ARG A 436 20.81 -17.86 -28.13
CA ARG A 436 21.02 -18.22 -26.72
C ARG A 436 20.16 -17.38 -25.77
N GLN A 437 19.64 -16.25 -26.26
CA GLN A 437 18.80 -15.30 -25.56
C GLN A 437 17.31 -15.46 -25.87
N SER A 438 16.85 -16.61 -26.38
CA SER A 438 15.40 -16.86 -26.60
C SER A 438 14.73 -17.60 -25.45
N TRP A 439 15.48 -18.08 -24.46
CA TRP A 439 14.95 -18.94 -23.39
C TRP A 439 14.32 -18.14 -22.26
N VAL A 440 13.05 -18.41 -21.99
CA VAL A 440 12.24 -17.75 -20.96
C VAL A 440 11.34 -18.75 -20.27
N ARG A 441 10.75 -18.38 -19.13
CA ARG A 441 9.68 -19.17 -18.54
C ARG A 441 8.41 -19.12 -19.41
N PRO A 442 7.63 -20.20 -19.48
CA PRO A 442 6.36 -20.24 -20.23
C PRO A 442 5.43 -19.06 -19.92
N GLU A 443 5.37 -18.64 -18.66
CA GLU A 443 4.55 -17.53 -18.19
C GLU A 443 5.01 -16.19 -18.77
N LEU A 444 6.32 -15.95 -18.87
CA LEU A 444 6.83 -14.75 -19.54
C LEU A 444 6.50 -14.79 -21.04
N ALA A 445 6.63 -15.94 -21.69
CA ALA A 445 6.20 -16.10 -23.08
C ALA A 445 4.70 -15.80 -23.25
N GLY A 446 3.86 -16.29 -22.33
CA GLY A 446 2.42 -15.99 -22.29
C GLY A 446 2.11 -14.50 -22.11
N TYR A 447 2.83 -13.82 -21.22
CA TYR A 447 2.75 -12.36 -21.06
C TYR A 447 3.15 -11.63 -22.34
N LEU A 448 4.26 -12.03 -22.98
CA LEU A 448 4.74 -11.42 -24.22
C LEU A 448 3.73 -11.61 -25.37
N PHE A 449 3.10 -12.78 -25.49
CA PHE A 449 2.01 -12.99 -26.44
C PHE A 449 0.81 -12.08 -26.15
N HIS A 450 0.45 -11.93 -24.88
CA HIS A 450 -0.62 -11.03 -24.47
C HIS A 450 -0.31 -9.58 -24.84
N LEU A 451 0.90 -9.11 -24.52
CA LEU A 451 1.36 -7.77 -24.84
C LEU A 451 1.31 -7.52 -26.35
N ARG A 452 1.83 -8.45 -27.15
CA ARG A 452 1.78 -8.40 -28.62
C ARG A 452 0.36 -8.31 -29.15
N ASP A 453 -0.54 -9.16 -28.67
CA ASP A 453 -1.93 -9.21 -29.15
C ASP A 453 -2.72 -7.95 -28.72
N ARG A 454 -2.41 -7.34 -27.57
CA ARG A 454 -2.98 -6.02 -27.20
C ARG A 454 -2.41 -4.90 -28.07
N MET A 455 -1.10 -4.86 -28.25
CA MET A 455 -0.42 -3.83 -29.03
C MET A 455 -0.89 -3.86 -30.48
N GLY A 456 -0.90 -5.03 -31.10
CA GLY A 456 -1.34 -5.21 -32.48
C GLY A 456 -2.79 -4.79 -32.73
N ARG A 457 -3.68 -4.90 -31.71
CA ARG A 457 -5.04 -4.36 -31.79
C ARG A 457 -5.09 -2.84 -31.70
N LEU A 458 -4.29 -2.22 -30.83
CA LEU A 458 -4.25 -0.76 -30.65
C LEU A 458 -3.71 -0.04 -31.88
N ILE A 459 -2.67 -0.59 -32.51
CA ILE A 459 -2.02 0.03 -33.67
C ILE A 459 -2.55 -0.48 -35.02
N GLY A 460 -3.55 -1.38 -35.01
CA GLY A 460 -4.11 -1.97 -36.22
C GLY A 460 -3.14 -2.88 -36.99
N ASN A 461 -2.10 -3.41 -36.33
CA ASN A 461 -1.09 -4.28 -36.92
C ASN A 461 -1.01 -5.64 -36.18
N GLY A 462 -1.77 -6.63 -36.65
CA GLY A 462 -1.74 -8.00 -36.10
C GLY A 462 -0.41 -8.75 -36.28
N SER A 463 0.50 -8.19 -37.08
CA SER A 463 1.85 -8.70 -37.31
C SER A 463 2.93 -8.00 -36.49
N TRP A 464 2.55 -7.09 -35.58
CA TRP A 464 3.49 -6.39 -34.71
C TRP A 464 4.43 -7.38 -34.00
N LYS A 465 5.71 -7.01 -33.98
CA LYS A 465 6.78 -7.75 -33.33
C LYS A 465 7.22 -6.98 -32.09
N ILE A 466 7.55 -7.73 -31.05
CA ILE A 466 7.98 -7.15 -29.78
C ILE A 466 9.44 -6.70 -29.94
N PRO A 467 9.79 -5.44 -29.63
CA PRO A 467 11.14 -4.92 -29.80
C PRO A 467 12.02 -5.35 -28.63
N ILE A 468 12.57 -6.56 -28.67
CA ILE A 468 13.31 -7.17 -27.57
C ILE A 468 14.82 -6.90 -27.73
N VAL A 469 15.42 -6.29 -26.71
CA VAL A 469 16.88 -6.07 -26.61
C VAL A 469 17.56 -7.24 -25.90
N ALA A 470 16.87 -7.88 -24.94
CA ALA A 470 17.40 -9.05 -24.24
C ALA A 470 16.28 -9.92 -23.65
N LEU A 471 16.40 -11.24 -23.84
CA LEU A 471 15.80 -12.26 -22.97
C LEU A 471 16.89 -13.21 -22.51
N GLY A 472 16.69 -13.94 -21.41
CA GLY A 472 17.51 -15.11 -21.09
C GLY A 472 19.03 -14.91 -21.11
N LYS A 473 19.52 -13.67 -20.96
CA LYS A 473 20.94 -13.32 -21.07
C LYS A 473 21.69 -13.85 -19.85
N ALA A 474 22.11 -15.11 -19.95
CA ALA A 474 22.75 -15.84 -18.88
C ALA A 474 24.13 -16.33 -19.37
N ASP A 475 25.10 -15.42 -19.32
CA ASP A 475 26.52 -15.77 -19.39
C ASP A 475 26.95 -16.31 -18.02
N ASP A 476 27.70 -17.41 -18.00
CA ASP A 476 28.27 -18.04 -16.80
C ASP A 476 29.13 -17.07 -15.99
N LYS A 477 29.72 -16.08 -16.67
CA LYS A 477 30.61 -15.07 -16.06
C LYS A 477 29.88 -13.83 -15.55
N SER A 478 28.57 -13.72 -15.73
CA SER A 478 27.80 -12.54 -15.32
C SER A 478 27.39 -12.61 -13.84
N SER A 479 27.70 -11.54 -13.10
CA SER A 479 27.54 -11.46 -11.63
C SER A 479 26.59 -10.35 -11.15
N GLY A 480 25.81 -9.74 -12.05
CA GLY A 480 24.83 -8.70 -11.70
C GLY A 480 23.42 -9.24 -11.44
N TRP A 481 22.66 -8.58 -10.57
CA TRP A 481 21.28 -8.94 -10.29
C TRP A 481 20.39 -8.91 -11.54
N GLU A 482 20.60 -7.96 -12.46
CA GLU A 482 19.82 -7.87 -13.72
C GLU A 482 20.00 -9.13 -14.58
N GLN A 483 21.21 -9.65 -14.65
CA GLN A 483 21.55 -10.85 -15.42
C GLN A 483 20.99 -12.09 -14.73
N GLU A 484 20.96 -12.10 -13.40
CA GLU A 484 20.29 -13.17 -12.65
C GLU A 484 18.78 -13.22 -12.95
N LEU A 485 18.11 -12.07 -13.09
CA LEU A 485 16.70 -12.00 -13.48
C LEU A 485 16.43 -12.60 -14.85
N HIS A 486 17.28 -12.26 -15.83
CA HIS A 486 17.19 -12.86 -17.16
C HIS A 486 17.49 -14.36 -17.13
N ALA A 487 18.47 -14.81 -16.34
CA ALA A 487 18.78 -16.23 -16.16
C ALA A 487 17.63 -17.03 -15.49
N LYS A 488 16.80 -16.38 -14.68
CA LYS A 488 15.57 -16.98 -14.13
C LYS A 488 14.45 -17.12 -15.17
N GLY A 489 14.60 -16.52 -16.36
CA GLY A 489 13.63 -16.56 -17.46
C GLY A 489 12.39 -15.68 -17.25
N VAL A 490 12.43 -14.73 -16.31
CA VAL A 490 11.28 -13.89 -15.91
C VAL A 490 11.40 -12.42 -16.33
N ALA A 491 12.52 -12.05 -16.94
CA ALA A 491 12.83 -10.68 -17.32
C ALA A 491 13.05 -10.50 -18.82
N VAL A 492 12.64 -9.34 -19.33
CA VAL A 492 12.84 -8.90 -20.71
C VAL A 492 13.19 -7.43 -20.74
N ARG A 493 14.10 -7.05 -21.65
CA ARG A 493 14.37 -5.66 -22.00
C ARG A 493 13.77 -5.37 -23.36
N LEU A 494 12.98 -4.31 -23.43
CA LEU A 494 12.34 -3.81 -24.64
C LEU A 494 13.04 -2.54 -25.11
N GLY A 495 13.39 -2.47 -26.39
CA GLY A 495 14.00 -1.30 -27.02
C GLY A 495 12.96 -0.38 -27.63
N LEU A 496 13.21 0.93 -27.57
CA LEU A 496 12.30 1.95 -28.09
C LEU A 496 12.78 2.58 -29.41
N SER A 497 14.06 2.44 -29.73
CA SER A 497 14.74 3.09 -30.87
C SER A 497 14.03 2.83 -32.21
N GLY A 498 13.51 1.62 -32.44
CA GLY A 498 12.81 1.22 -33.67
C GLY A 498 11.31 1.51 -33.73
N LEU A 499 10.68 1.97 -32.63
CA LEU A 499 9.24 2.24 -32.58
C LEU A 499 8.91 3.67 -33.01
N SER A 500 7.79 3.84 -33.71
CA SER A 500 7.20 5.16 -33.96
C SER A 500 6.73 5.82 -32.66
N ILE A 501 6.53 7.15 -32.66
CA ILE A 501 6.07 7.89 -31.47
C ILE A 501 4.73 7.33 -30.95
N GLY A 502 3.79 7.04 -31.84
CA GLY A 502 2.50 6.44 -31.47
C GLY A 502 2.65 5.05 -30.85
N GLU A 503 3.53 4.21 -31.39
CA GLU A 503 3.80 2.90 -30.81
C GLU A 503 4.45 2.99 -29.43
N ARG A 504 5.39 3.93 -29.24
CA ARG A 504 6.02 4.17 -27.93
C ARG A 504 4.98 4.59 -26.89
N ASP A 505 4.07 5.49 -27.27
CA ASP A 505 3.02 5.98 -26.37
C ASP A 505 2.04 4.86 -25.98
N GLU A 506 1.59 4.04 -26.93
CA GLU A 506 0.69 2.92 -26.63
C GLU A 506 1.38 1.81 -25.83
N LEU A 507 2.62 1.45 -26.17
CA LEU A 507 3.40 0.49 -25.40
C LEU A 507 3.59 0.98 -23.96
N LYS A 508 3.94 2.25 -23.77
CA LYS A 508 4.10 2.85 -22.44
C LYS A 508 2.80 2.79 -21.64
N LYS A 509 1.65 3.12 -22.24
CA LYS A 509 0.34 3.00 -21.57
C LYS A 509 0.04 1.58 -21.13
N LEU A 510 0.28 0.60 -22.01
CA LEU A 510 0.08 -0.81 -21.72
C LEU A 510 0.96 -1.32 -20.58
N LEU A 511 2.24 -0.97 -20.59
CA LEU A 511 3.19 -1.35 -19.54
C LEU A 511 2.87 -0.65 -18.21
N GLN A 512 2.48 0.62 -18.24
CA GLN A 512 2.04 1.35 -17.05
C GLN A 512 0.78 0.73 -16.44
N GLN A 513 -0.18 0.33 -17.27
CA GLN A 513 -1.38 -0.37 -16.81
C GLN A 513 -1.00 -1.70 -16.15
N ASP A 514 -0.18 -2.53 -16.78
CA ASP A 514 0.25 -3.80 -16.21
C ASP A 514 1.05 -3.62 -14.90
N TYR A 515 1.86 -2.57 -14.80
CA TYR A 515 2.57 -2.21 -13.57
C TYR A 515 1.62 -1.82 -12.44
N LEU A 516 0.62 -0.96 -12.71
CA LEU A 516 -0.37 -0.52 -11.71
C LEU A 516 -1.34 -1.62 -11.26
N PHE A 517 -1.40 -2.74 -11.98
CA PHE A 517 -2.11 -3.95 -11.57
C PHE A 517 -1.17 -5.04 -11.03
N ASP A 518 0.09 -4.68 -10.75
CA ASP A 518 1.14 -5.55 -10.25
C ASP A 518 1.42 -6.77 -11.15
N ARG A 519 1.08 -6.74 -12.44
CA ARG A 519 1.33 -7.85 -13.36
C ARG A 519 2.80 -7.93 -13.74
N ILE A 520 3.46 -6.77 -13.77
CA ILE A 520 4.89 -6.64 -14.04
C ILE A 520 5.50 -5.65 -13.06
N TYR A 521 6.79 -5.80 -12.83
CA TYR A 521 7.63 -4.75 -12.29
C TYR A 521 8.39 -4.08 -13.45
N LEU A 522 8.50 -2.76 -13.42
CA LEU A 522 8.95 -1.99 -14.58
C LEU A 522 10.03 -0.98 -14.18
N ARG A 523 11.18 -1.04 -14.85
CA ARG A 523 12.20 0.01 -14.85
C ARG A 523 12.32 0.58 -16.25
N SER A 524 12.06 1.88 -16.40
CA SER A 524 12.06 2.55 -17.70
C SER A 524 13.20 3.57 -17.82
N SER A 525 13.81 3.64 -18.99
CA SER A 525 14.73 4.70 -19.41
C SER A 525 14.18 5.40 -20.66
N GLN A 526 14.93 6.35 -21.24
CA GLN A 526 14.54 7.00 -22.49
C GLN A 526 14.51 6.04 -23.68
N ASP A 527 15.39 5.03 -23.68
CA ASP A 527 15.62 4.15 -24.82
C ASP A 527 15.09 2.74 -24.60
N GLU A 528 14.78 2.35 -23.35
CA GLU A 528 14.42 0.98 -23.02
C GLU A 528 13.43 0.84 -21.86
N HIS A 529 12.70 -0.27 -21.85
CA HIS A 529 11.93 -0.76 -20.72
C HIS A 529 12.45 -2.13 -20.26
N HIS A 530 12.95 -2.21 -19.03
CA HIS A 530 13.28 -3.48 -18.38
C HIS A 530 12.09 -3.90 -17.51
N LEU A 531 11.48 -5.04 -17.84
CA LEU A 531 10.35 -5.58 -17.08
C LEU A 531 10.67 -6.96 -16.51
N VAL A 532 10.07 -7.24 -15.35
CA VAL A 532 10.05 -8.56 -14.70
C VAL A 532 8.61 -8.96 -14.48
N LEU A 533 8.25 -10.18 -14.89
CA LEU A 533 6.93 -10.72 -14.66
C LEU A 533 6.69 -10.93 -13.16
N ASN A 534 5.55 -10.48 -12.63
CA ASN A 534 5.19 -10.79 -11.27
C ASN A 534 4.75 -12.27 -11.16
N PRO A 535 5.46 -13.11 -10.38
CA PRO A 535 5.13 -14.53 -10.25
C PRO A 535 3.70 -14.81 -9.75
N ARG A 536 3.11 -13.87 -9.00
CA ARG A 536 1.72 -13.94 -8.51
C ARG A 536 0.71 -14.22 -9.62
N PHE A 537 0.92 -13.60 -10.78
CA PHE A 537 0.05 -13.68 -11.96
C PHE A 537 0.51 -14.75 -12.97
N GLY A 538 1.52 -15.55 -12.62
CA GLY A 538 2.07 -16.58 -13.50
C GLY A 538 1.01 -17.52 -14.07
N HIS A 539 0.03 -17.94 -13.25
CA HIS A 539 -1.08 -18.79 -13.67
C HIS A 539 -1.96 -18.18 -14.79
N GLU A 540 -2.16 -16.86 -14.81
CA GLU A 540 -2.90 -16.18 -15.88
C GLU A 540 -2.16 -16.28 -17.21
N PHE A 541 -0.85 -16.00 -17.17
CA PHE A 541 -0.01 -16.00 -18.36
C PHE A 541 0.35 -17.41 -18.82
N MET A 542 0.42 -18.38 -17.91
CA MET A 542 0.56 -19.80 -18.26
C MET A 542 -0.60 -20.26 -19.14
N LYS A 543 -1.85 -19.91 -18.78
CA LYS A 543 -3.03 -20.22 -19.59
C LYS A 543 -2.95 -19.60 -20.99
N LEU A 544 -2.49 -18.35 -21.07
CA LEU A 544 -2.30 -17.66 -22.37
C LEU A 544 -1.21 -18.32 -23.22
N TYR A 545 -0.11 -18.76 -22.59
CA TYR A 545 0.93 -19.53 -23.25
C TYR A 545 0.37 -20.83 -23.84
N GLN A 546 -0.26 -21.66 -23.00
CA GLN A 546 -0.87 -22.94 -23.39
C GLN A 546 -1.85 -22.80 -24.55
N ASN A 547 -2.73 -21.79 -24.47
CA ASN A 547 -3.69 -21.48 -25.54
C ASN A 547 -3.00 -21.09 -26.86
N LYS A 548 -1.87 -20.37 -26.80
CA LYS A 548 -1.14 -19.93 -27.99
C LYS A 548 -0.39 -21.07 -28.66
N ILE A 549 0.18 -21.99 -27.87
CA ILE A 549 1.02 -23.10 -28.38
C ILE A 549 0.23 -24.40 -28.63
N GLY A 550 -1.06 -24.44 -28.26
CA GLY A 550 -1.94 -25.60 -28.49
C GLY A 550 -1.70 -26.79 -27.57
N VAL A 551 -1.03 -26.60 -26.43
CA VAL A 551 -0.74 -27.66 -25.46
C VAL A 551 -1.73 -27.57 -24.29
N LYS A 552 -2.65 -28.54 -24.20
CA LYS A 552 -3.42 -28.81 -22.98
C LYS A 552 -2.57 -29.68 -22.06
N ARG A 553 -2.51 -29.40 -20.76
CA ARG A 553 -1.93 -30.34 -19.80
C ARG A 553 -2.80 -31.60 -19.77
N ALA A 554 -2.17 -32.76 -19.60
CA ALA A 554 -2.90 -33.96 -19.20
C ALA A 554 -3.47 -33.72 -17.80
N GLY A 555 -4.80 -33.57 -17.70
CA GLY A 555 -5.50 -33.33 -16.44
C GLY A 555 -6.50 -32.18 -16.43
N ASP A 556 -6.63 -31.40 -17.52
CA ASP A 556 -7.73 -30.44 -17.72
C ASP A 556 -8.94 -31.06 -18.44
#